data_AF-A0A369WLU1-F1
#
_entry.id   AF-A0A369WLU1-F1
#
_cell.length_a   1.000
_cell.length_b   1.000
_cell.length_c   1.000
_cell.angle_alpha   90.00
_cell.angle_beta   90.00
_cell.angle_gamma   90.00
#
_symmetry.space_group_name_H-M   'P 1'
#
loop_
_entity.id
_entity.type
_entity.pdbx_description
1 polymer ?
#
loop_
_entity_poly.entity_id
_entity_poly.type
_entity_poly.pdbx_seq_one_letter_code
_entity_poly.pdbx_strand_id
1 'polypeptide(L)'
;MPRIIKDGGIVDDSARIIEIDEDTPIHSSLQQSVFLPLSRWLVMQSGMEITEGQKLAGVWFDGDADIAALIDHLDRLPAIAIRFNSFQDGTGFSLGALLRESHGYGGELRAFGQLIADQAPQLRRCGFNAIALQPGESLETAMSMLEGMNLSYQGSIYSPRTPFKFRFSSASNSVNKT
;
A
#
# COMPACT_ATOMS: atom_id res chain seq x y z
N MET A 1 -0.11 -4.11 -20.64
CA MET A 1 -0.44 -4.52 -19.26
C MET A 1 -0.32 -3.28 -18.39
N PRO A 2 -1.18 -3.08 -17.38
CA PRO A 2 -1.04 -1.93 -16.49
C PRO A 2 0.33 -1.99 -15.79
N ARG A 3 1.04 -0.86 -15.74
CA ARG A 3 2.32 -0.72 -15.04
C ARG A 3 2.08 0.01 -13.72
N ILE A 4 2.73 -0.43 -12.66
CA ILE A 4 2.65 0.18 -11.32
C ILE A 4 4.05 0.44 -10.79
N ILE A 5 4.17 1.33 -9.81
CA ILE A 5 5.42 1.48 -9.05
C ILE A 5 5.36 0.50 -7.89
N LYS A 6 6.35 -0.37 -7.77
CA LYS A 6 6.49 -1.32 -6.66
C LYS A 6 7.91 -1.29 -6.12
N ASP A 7 8.04 -1.12 -4.80
CA ASP A 7 9.30 -1.09 -4.05
C ASP A 7 10.36 -0.12 -4.60
N GLY A 8 9.92 0.93 -5.31
CA GLY A 8 10.82 1.90 -5.96
C GLY A 8 11.28 1.50 -7.37
N GLY A 9 10.56 0.60 -8.05
CA GLY A 9 10.76 0.31 -9.47
C GLY A 9 9.43 0.24 -10.21
N ILE A 10 9.45 0.41 -11.53
CA ILE A 10 8.26 0.23 -12.38
C ILE A 10 8.15 -1.25 -12.73
N VAL A 11 7.02 -1.87 -12.39
CA VAL A 11 6.75 -3.31 -12.58
C VAL A 11 5.41 -3.49 -13.30
N ASP A 12 5.32 -4.51 -14.14
CA ASP A 12 4.04 -4.93 -14.75
C ASP A 12 3.12 -5.52 -13.67
N ASP A 13 1.90 -4.99 -13.58
CA ASP A 13 0.92 -5.46 -12.61
C ASP A 13 0.16 -6.67 -13.16
N SER A 14 0.46 -7.84 -12.59
CA SER A 14 -0.27 -9.08 -12.86
C SER A 14 -1.53 -9.22 -12.01
N ALA A 15 -1.75 -8.34 -11.02
CA ALA A 15 -2.87 -8.45 -10.11
C ALA A 15 -4.03 -7.55 -10.55
N ARG A 16 -5.23 -8.14 -10.64
CA ARG A 16 -6.43 -7.41 -11.07
C ARG A 16 -7.26 -6.99 -9.85
N ILE A 17 -7.65 -5.72 -9.79
CA ILE A 17 -8.60 -5.19 -8.80
C ILE A 17 -10.02 -5.42 -9.31
N ILE A 18 -10.87 -6.05 -8.50
CA ILE A 18 -12.26 -6.34 -8.83
C ILE A 18 -13.16 -5.38 -8.05
N GLU A 19 -13.86 -4.48 -8.75
CA GLU A 19 -14.52 -3.33 -8.13
C GLU A 19 -15.97 -3.54 -7.67
N ILE A 20 -16.70 -4.58 -8.12
CA ILE A 20 -18.18 -4.55 -8.02
C ILE A 20 -18.80 -5.80 -7.39
N ASP A 21 -19.74 -5.50 -6.49
CA ASP A 21 -21.11 -6.01 -6.32
C ASP A 21 -21.67 -6.90 -7.46
N GLU A 22 -22.67 -7.72 -7.14
CA GLU A 22 -23.28 -8.75 -7.99
C GLU A 22 -22.36 -9.93 -8.33
N ASP A 23 -22.71 -11.10 -7.77
CA ASP A 23 -22.99 -12.42 -8.40
C ASP A 23 -22.46 -12.78 -9.81
N THR A 24 -21.51 -12.04 -10.36
CA THR A 24 -20.85 -12.40 -11.61
C THR A 24 -19.93 -13.56 -11.29
N PRO A 25 -20.18 -14.77 -11.84
CA PRO A 25 -19.25 -15.86 -11.72
C PRO A 25 -17.98 -15.39 -12.40
N ILE A 26 -16.92 -15.23 -11.61
CA ILE A 26 -15.61 -14.87 -12.12
C ILE A 26 -15.10 -16.11 -12.87
N HIS A 27 -15.48 -16.25 -14.14
CA HIS A 27 -14.88 -17.22 -15.04
C HIS A 27 -13.49 -16.69 -15.42
N SER A 28 -12.50 -16.82 -14.54
CA SER A 28 -11.12 -16.53 -14.86
C SER A 28 -10.37 -17.82 -15.14
N SER A 29 -9.77 -17.89 -16.33
CA SER A 29 -8.77 -18.89 -16.64
C SER A 29 -7.70 -18.89 -15.54
N LEU A 30 -7.46 -20.08 -14.99
CA LEU A 30 -6.49 -20.43 -13.96
C LEU A 30 -5.24 -19.50 -13.95
N GLN A 31 -4.85 -19.05 -12.75
CA GLN A 31 -3.59 -18.35 -12.38
C GLN A 31 -3.54 -16.81 -12.31
N GLN A 32 -4.66 -16.08 -12.36
CA GLN A 32 -4.63 -14.64 -12.11
C GLN A 32 -4.78 -14.33 -10.61
N SER A 33 -3.89 -13.50 -10.06
CA SER A 33 -3.96 -13.05 -8.67
C SER A 33 -4.95 -11.88 -8.58
N VAL A 34 -5.92 -11.94 -7.66
CA VAL A 34 -7.00 -10.95 -7.59
C VAL A 34 -7.05 -10.23 -6.24
N PHE A 35 -7.34 -8.93 -6.27
CA PHE A 35 -7.71 -8.14 -5.09
C PHE A 35 -9.23 -8.14 -4.91
N LEU A 36 -9.70 -8.55 -3.73
CA LEU A 36 -11.12 -8.61 -3.40
C LEU A 36 -11.53 -7.50 -2.42
N PRO A 37 -12.76 -6.97 -2.50
CA PRO A 37 -13.27 -6.05 -1.50
C PRO A 37 -13.25 -6.70 -0.09
N LEU A 38 -12.88 -5.94 0.94
CA LEU A 38 -12.83 -6.41 2.32
C LEU A 38 -14.14 -7.10 2.75
N SER A 39 -15.28 -6.47 2.44
CA SER A 39 -16.61 -7.00 2.76
C SER A 39 -16.84 -8.40 2.19
N ARG A 40 -16.40 -8.63 0.94
CA ARG A 40 -16.54 -9.94 0.27
C ARG A 40 -15.59 -10.97 0.87
N TRP A 41 -14.36 -10.56 1.18
CA TRP A 41 -13.39 -11.44 1.81
C TRP A 41 -13.85 -11.91 3.19
N LEU A 42 -14.46 -11.02 4.00
CA LEU A 42 -15.05 -11.38 5.30
C LEU A 42 -16.18 -12.40 5.16
N VAL A 43 -17.05 -12.25 4.16
CA VAL A 43 -18.12 -13.24 3.87
C VAL A 43 -17.51 -14.60 3.48
N MET A 44 -16.47 -14.62 2.64
CA MET A 44 -15.78 -15.87 2.27
C MET A 44 -15.13 -16.57 3.48
N GLN A 45 -14.57 -15.81 4.43
CA GLN A 45 -14.03 -16.37 5.68
C GLN A 45 -15.12 -16.97 6.58
N SER A 46 -16.34 -16.44 6.53
CA SER A 46 -17.46 -16.88 7.37
C SER A 46 -18.13 -18.20 6.94
N GLY A 47 -17.67 -18.83 5.85
CA GLY A 47 -18.07 -20.19 5.47
C GLY A 47 -19.05 -20.32 4.31
N MET A 48 -19.30 -19.27 3.52
CA MET A 48 -20.06 -19.37 2.25
C MET A 48 -19.12 -19.59 1.05
N GLU A 49 -19.54 -20.48 0.15
CA GLU A 49 -18.80 -21.12 -0.94
C GLU A 49 -17.67 -20.28 -1.58
N ILE A 50 -16.46 -20.81 -1.48
CA ILE A 50 -15.27 -20.32 -2.17
C ILE A 50 -15.33 -20.89 -3.58
N THR A 51 -15.32 -20.02 -4.60
CA THR A 51 -15.07 -20.46 -5.97
C THR A 51 -13.67 -21.10 -6.04
N GLU A 52 -13.62 -22.43 -6.14
CA GLU A 52 -12.38 -23.19 -6.28
C GLU A 52 -11.59 -22.71 -7.51
N GLY A 53 -10.31 -22.33 -7.31
CA GLY A 53 -9.37 -22.02 -8.39
C GLY A 53 -8.75 -20.62 -8.40
N GLN A 54 -9.14 -19.72 -7.49
CA GLN A 54 -8.59 -18.36 -7.42
C GLN A 54 -7.46 -18.24 -6.40
N LYS A 55 -6.35 -17.58 -6.79
CA LYS A 55 -5.27 -17.21 -5.88
C LYS A 55 -5.51 -15.77 -5.38
N LEU A 56 -5.78 -15.61 -4.08
CA LEU A 56 -5.95 -14.30 -3.46
C LEU A 56 -4.63 -13.51 -3.53
N ALA A 57 -4.63 -12.37 -4.22
CA ALA A 57 -3.51 -11.43 -4.17
C ALA A 57 -3.53 -10.60 -2.88
N GLY A 58 -4.72 -10.23 -2.43
CA GLY A 58 -4.92 -9.37 -1.29
C GLY A 58 -6.37 -8.89 -1.18
N VAL A 59 -6.61 -8.00 -0.22
CA VAL A 59 -7.91 -7.33 -0.06
C VAL A 59 -7.79 -5.86 -0.39
N TRP A 60 -8.91 -5.24 -0.77
CA TRP A 60 -8.97 -3.81 -0.98
C TRP A 60 -10.20 -3.18 -0.30
N PHE A 61 -10.08 -1.90 0.04
CA PHE A 61 -11.15 -1.10 0.62
C PHE A 61 -10.90 0.40 0.34
N ASP A 62 -11.93 1.21 0.54
CA ASP A 62 -11.84 2.67 0.45
C ASP A 62 -11.04 3.28 1.61
N GLY A 63 -10.44 4.44 1.39
CA GLY A 63 -9.68 5.15 2.42
C GLY A 63 -10.48 5.49 3.69
N ASP A 64 -11.81 5.52 3.62
CA ASP A 64 -12.73 5.79 4.72
C ASP A 64 -13.36 4.54 5.35
N ALA A 65 -12.97 3.34 4.89
CA ALA A 65 -13.51 2.08 5.41
C ALA A 65 -13.04 1.77 6.84
N ASP A 66 -13.93 1.14 7.61
CA ASP A 66 -13.58 0.63 8.93
C ASP A 66 -12.69 -0.62 8.81
N ILE A 67 -11.44 -0.49 9.26
CA ILE A 67 -10.45 -1.58 9.25
C ILE A 67 -10.50 -2.44 10.53
N ALA A 68 -11.40 -2.19 11.47
CA ALA A 68 -11.46 -2.97 12.71
C ALA A 68 -11.52 -4.49 12.46
N ALA A 69 -12.35 -4.90 11.50
CA ALA A 69 -12.49 -6.30 11.09
C ALA A 69 -11.26 -6.85 10.34
N LEU A 70 -10.39 -5.98 9.81
CA LEU A 70 -9.18 -6.37 9.09
C LEU A 70 -8.01 -6.64 10.04
N ILE A 71 -7.94 -5.94 11.18
CA ILE A 71 -6.80 -5.96 12.11
C ILE A 71 -6.46 -7.38 12.56
N ASP A 72 -7.46 -8.18 12.92
CA ASP A 72 -7.29 -9.56 13.38
C ASP A 72 -6.82 -10.54 12.28
N HIS A 73 -6.73 -10.05 11.04
CA HIS A 73 -6.45 -10.84 9.86
C HIS A 73 -5.23 -10.37 9.07
N LEU A 74 -4.57 -9.30 9.50
CA LEU A 74 -3.43 -8.70 8.81
C LEU A 74 -2.31 -9.71 8.52
N ASP A 75 -2.02 -10.61 9.45
CA ASP A 75 -0.96 -11.63 9.30
C ASP A 75 -1.22 -12.63 8.17
N ARG A 76 -2.47 -12.79 7.74
CA ARG A 76 -2.87 -13.73 6.68
C ARG A 76 -2.90 -13.09 5.30
N LEU A 77 -2.75 -11.76 5.22
CA LEU A 77 -2.97 -11.01 4.00
C LEU A 77 -1.63 -10.64 3.34
N PRO A 78 -1.30 -11.25 2.18
CA PRO A 78 -0.05 -10.95 1.49
C PRO A 78 -0.01 -9.53 0.93
N ALA A 79 -1.17 -8.97 0.58
CA ALA A 79 -1.30 -7.59 0.14
C ALA A 79 -2.61 -6.94 0.63
N ILE A 80 -2.56 -5.63 0.83
CA ILE A 80 -3.68 -4.76 1.14
C ILE A 80 -3.64 -3.59 0.16
N ALA A 81 -4.75 -3.30 -0.52
CA ALA A 81 -4.88 -2.17 -1.42
C ALA A 81 -5.88 -1.14 -0.89
N ILE A 82 -5.53 0.14 -0.89
CA ILE A 82 -6.38 1.24 -0.45
C ILE A 82 -6.77 2.07 -1.67
N ARG A 83 -8.09 2.23 -1.86
CA ARG A 83 -8.67 3.04 -2.93
C ARG A 83 -8.69 4.51 -2.52
N PHE A 84 -8.24 5.37 -3.42
CA PHE A 84 -8.35 6.82 -3.32
C PHE A 84 -9.41 7.30 -4.29
N ASN A 85 -10.54 7.80 -3.76
CA ASN A 85 -11.71 8.16 -4.56
C ASN A 85 -11.57 9.57 -5.17
N SER A 86 -10.75 10.43 -4.57
CA SER A 86 -10.49 11.81 -4.99
C SER A 86 -9.06 12.21 -4.66
N PHE A 87 -8.51 13.15 -5.43
CA PHE A 87 -7.21 13.76 -5.17
C PHE A 87 -7.10 14.40 -3.77
N GLN A 88 -8.22 14.87 -3.21
CA GLN A 88 -8.26 15.51 -1.88
C GLN A 88 -8.41 14.52 -0.72
N ASP A 89 -8.47 13.21 -1.00
CA ASP A 89 -8.65 12.21 0.03
C ASP A 89 -7.37 12.01 0.85
N GLY A 90 -7.36 12.61 2.04
CA GLY A 90 -6.29 12.46 3.03
C GLY A 90 -6.40 11.18 3.88
N THR A 91 -7.54 10.50 3.83
CA THR A 91 -7.88 9.41 4.77
C THR A 91 -7.04 8.17 4.48
N GLY A 92 -6.87 7.83 3.20
CA GLY A 92 -6.02 6.72 2.77
C GLY A 92 -4.55 6.86 3.19
N PHE A 93 -4.01 8.08 3.26
CA PHE A 93 -2.63 8.31 3.75
C PHE A 93 -2.48 7.97 5.23
N SER A 94 -3.43 8.45 6.05
CA SER A 94 -3.45 8.20 7.49
C SER A 94 -3.64 6.71 7.78
N LEU A 95 -4.50 6.05 6.99
CA LEU A 95 -4.78 4.62 7.12
C LEU A 95 -3.56 3.76 6.78
N GLY A 96 -2.84 4.10 5.71
CA GLY A 96 -1.59 3.42 5.37
C GLY A 96 -0.53 3.55 6.45
N ALA A 97 -0.38 4.75 7.02
CA ALA A 97 0.53 4.98 8.16
C ALA A 97 0.10 4.16 9.38
N LEU A 98 -1.20 4.15 9.71
CA LEU A 98 -1.75 3.38 10.83
C LEU A 98 -1.44 1.87 10.71
N LEU A 99 -1.62 1.30 9.51
CA LEU A 99 -1.31 -0.11 9.24
C LEU A 99 0.16 -0.44 9.48
N ARG A 100 1.08 0.47 9.13
CA ARG A 100 2.52 0.25 9.30
C ARG A 100 3.02 0.57 10.71
N GLU A 101 2.58 1.68 11.32
CA GLU A 101 3.08 2.14 12.62
C GLU A 101 2.43 1.39 13.79
N SER A 102 1.09 1.33 13.81
CA SER A 102 0.35 0.79 14.95
C SER A 102 0.16 -0.72 14.86
N HIS A 103 -0.04 -1.24 13.64
CA HIS A 103 -0.33 -2.66 13.43
C HIS A 103 0.86 -3.45 12.86
N GLY A 104 1.97 -2.78 12.53
CA GLY A 104 3.19 -3.46 12.08
C GLY A 104 3.03 -4.27 10.79
N TYR A 105 2.05 -3.94 9.95
CA TYR A 105 1.78 -4.70 8.72
C TYR A 105 3.03 -4.73 7.83
N GLY A 106 3.52 -5.93 7.53
CA GLY A 106 4.74 -6.16 6.74
C GLY A 106 4.51 -6.45 5.26
N GLY A 107 3.26 -6.73 4.86
CA GLY A 107 2.93 -7.12 3.49
C GLY A 107 2.96 -5.97 2.47
N GLU A 108 2.48 -6.26 1.26
CA GLU A 108 2.35 -5.26 0.21
C GLU A 108 1.19 -4.31 0.54
N LEU A 109 1.49 -3.02 0.68
CA LEU A 109 0.51 -1.96 0.83
C LEU A 109 0.44 -1.17 -0.48
N ARG A 110 -0.68 -1.32 -1.18
CA ARG A 110 -0.92 -0.77 -2.51
C ARG A 110 -1.86 0.44 -2.45
N ALA A 111 -1.51 1.53 -3.11
CA ALA A 111 -2.40 2.67 -3.35
C ALA A 111 -2.94 2.59 -4.78
N PHE A 112 -4.25 2.78 -4.98
CA PHE A 112 -4.85 2.82 -6.33
C PHE A 112 -6.04 3.79 -6.39
N GLY A 113 -6.49 4.14 -7.59
CA GLY A 113 -7.63 5.04 -7.81
C GLY A 113 -7.23 6.36 -8.47
N GLN A 114 -7.82 7.47 -8.01
CA GLN A 114 -7.53 8.82 -8.50
C GLN A 114 -6.23 9.37 -7.92
N LEU A 115 -5.11 8.72 -8.24
CA LEU A 115 -3.78 9.08 -7.78
C LEU A 115 -2.96 9.74 -8.87
N ILE A 116 -2.31 10.86 -8.52
CA ILE A 116 -1.40 11.60 -9.41
C ILE A 116 0.08 11.39 -9.03
N ALA A 117 0.98 11.68 -9.97
CA ALA A 117 2.42 11.49 -9.76
C ALA A 117 2.96 12.22 -8.52
N ASP A 118 2.50 13.45 -8.27
CA ASP A 118 2.92 14.30 -7.15
C ASP A 118 2.62 13.70 -5.76
N GLN A 119 1.67 12.77 -5.67
CA GLN A 119 1.31 12.12 -4.41
C GLN A 119 2.19 10.90 -4.08
N ALA A 120 2.90 10.34 -5.07
CA ALA A 120 3.74 9.16 -4.86
C ALA A 120 4.78 9.35 -3.74
N PRO A 121 5.47 10.49 -3.65
CA PRO A 121 6.28 10.88 -2.50
C PRO A 121 5.62 10.68 -1.14
N GLN A 122 4.44 11.26 -0.96
CA GLN A 122 3.74 11.21 0.31
C GLN A 122 3.23 9.79 0.61
N LEU A 123 2.77 9.06 -0.40
CA LEU A 123 2.36 7.66 -0.27
C LEU A 123 3.53 6.79 0.23
N ARG A 124 4.71 6.93 -0.36
CA ARG A 124 5.89 6.18 0.10
C ARG A 124 6.23 6.52 1.55
N ARG A 125 6.06 7.77 1.99
CA ARG A 125 6.31 8.16 3.39
C ARG A 125 5.35 7.54 4.37
N CYS A 126 4.08 7.42 4.01
CA CYS A 126 3.04 6.73 4.78
C CYS A 126 3.20 5.20 4.76
N GLY A 127 4.18 4.67 4.01
CA GLY A 127 4.53 3.26 4.02
C GLY A 127 3.87 2.42 2.93
N PHE A 128 3.24 3.06 1.94
CA PHE A 128 2.84 2.37 0.71
C PHE A 128 4.08 1.89 -0.03
N ASN A 129 4.04 0.67 -0.56
CA ASN A 129 5.13 0.13 -1.36
C ASN A 129 4.72 -0.26 -2.78
N ALA A 130 3.42 -0.35 -3.06
CA ALA A 130 2.88 -0.41 -4.41
C ALA A 130 2.00 0.82 -4.68
N ILE A 131 2.11 1.42 -5.87
CA ILE A 131 1.35 2.61 -6.28
C ILE A 131 0.89 2.42 -7.71
N ALA A 132 -0.43 2.40 -7.90
CA ALA A 132 -1.11 2.39 -9.19
C ALA A 132 -1.69 3.79 -9.46
N LEU A 133 -1.09 4.52 -10.40
CA LEU A 133 -1.54 5.85 -10.78
C LEU A 133 -2.77 5.78 -11.69
N GLN A 134 -3.54 6.87 -11.73
CA GLN A 134 -4.67 6.98 -12.66
C GLN A 134 -4.20 6.96 -14.13
N PRO A 135 -5.04 6.51 -15.07
CA PRO A 135 -4.72 6.54 -16.49
C PRO A 135 -4.36 7.96 -16.96
N GLY A 136 -3.24 8.10 -17.66
CA GLY A 136 -2.76 9.38 -18.19
C GLY A 136 -1.64 10.03 -17.37
N GLU A 137 -1.40 9.58 -16.14
CA GLU A 137 -0.25 10.01 -15.34
C GLU A 137 1.04 9.29 -15.76
N SER A 138 2.18 9.97 -15.68
CA SER A 138 3.50 9.37 -15.96
C SER A 138 4.08 8.73 -14.70
N LEU A 139 4.31 7.42 -14.78
CA LEU A 139 5.02 6.65 -13.76
C LEU A 139 6.48 7.09 -13.64
N GLU A 140 7.07 7.52 -14.75
CA GLU A 140 8.45 8.01 -14.82
C GLU A 140 8.61 9.32 -14.03
N THR A 141 7.64 10.24 -14.13
CA THR A 141 7.60 11.46 -13.30
C THR A 141 7.49 11.10 -11.81
N ALA A 142 6.55 10.23 -11.45
CA ALA A 142 6.38 9.80 -10.07
C ALA A 142 7.66 9.17 -9.50
N MET A 143 8.33 8.32 -10.29
CA MET A 143 9.63 7.72 -9.93
C MET A 143 10.72 8.78 -9.69
N SER A 144 10.85 9.76 -10.60
CA SER A 144 11.81 10.86 -10.44
C SER A 144 11.56 11.65 -9.14
N MET A 145 10.30 11.90 -8.80
CA MET A 145 9.93 12.58 -7.55
C MET A 145 10.25 11.75 -6.30
N LEU A 146 10.12 10.41 -6.38
CA LEU A 146 10.51 9.51 -5.30
C LEU A 146 12.01 9.54 -5.04
N GLU A 147 12.82 9.56 -6.09
CA GLU A 147 14.28 9.63 -5.99
C GLU A 147 14.77 10.97 -5.42
N GLY A 148 14.10 12.08 -5.78
CA GLY A 148 14.44 13.42 -5.31
C GLY A 148 14.25 13.66 -3.80
N MET A 149 13.57 12.75 -3.09
CA MET A 149 13.19 12.92 -1.68
C MET A 149 14.20 12.41 -0.65
N ASN A 150 15.46 12.22 -1.03
CA ASN A 150 16.46 11.56 -0.19
C ASN A 150 16.76 12.29 1.14
N LEU A 151 16.48 13.61 1.23
CA LEU A 151 16.52 14.37 2.48
C LEU A 151 15.19 15.06 2.75
N SER A 152 14.56 14.73 3.87
CA SER A 152 13.41 15.48 4.38
C SER A 152 13.68 16.08 5.75
N TYR A 153 12.87 17.09 6.11
CA TYR A 153 12.61 17.60 7.46
C TYR A 153 11.32 17.08 8.13
N GLN A 154 10.51 16.19 7.51
CA GLN A 154 9.47 15.34 8.18
C GLN A 154 9.76 13.81 8.15
N GLY A 155 9.57 13.10 9.27
CA GLY A 155 9.93 11.67 9.39
C GLY A 155 9.08 10.81 8.47
N SER A 156 9.49 9.57 8.23
CA SER A 156 8.68 8.61 7.47
C SER A 156 8.69 7.25 8.14
N ILE A 157 7.79 6.36 7.72
CA ILE A 157 7.79 4.96 8.15
C ILE A 157 9.17 4.31 7.97
N TYR A 158 9.82 4.58 6.84
CA TYR A 158 11.13 4.02 6.50
C TYR A 158 12.31 4.80 7.09
N SER A 159 12.09 6.04 7.52
CA SER A 159 13.10 6.92 8.13
C SER A 159 12.47 7.69 9.30
N PRO A 160 12.18 7.01 10.42
CA PRO A 160 11.51 7.62 11.56
C PRO A 160 12.43 8.67 12.16
N ARG A 161 12.01 9.94 12.09
CA ARG A 161 12.91 11.00 12.50
C ARG A 161 13.04 11.09 13.99
N THR A 162 14.29 11.15 14.40
CA THR A 162 14.70 12.20 15.32
C THR A 162 16.05 12.76 14.83
N PRO A 163 16.11 13.97 14.22
CA PRO A 163 17.39 14.69 14.04
C PRO A 163 18.06 14.91 15.41
N PHE A 164 17.24 14.95 16.46
CA PHE A 164 17.66 14.92 17.85
C PHE A 164 18.55 13.72 18.19
N LYS A 165 18.30 12.50 17.67
CA LYS A 165 19.19 11.34 17.89
C LYS A 165 20.57 11.55 17.27
N PHE A 166 20.64 12.11 16.06
CA PHE A 166 21.92 12.37 15.37
C PHE A 166 22.74 13.48 16.04
N ARG A 167 22.09 14.45 16.69
CA ARG A 167 22.78 15.51 17.44
C ARG A 167 23.55 14.97 18.66
N PHE A 168 23.12 13.84 19.23
CA PHE A 168 23.78 13.20 20.38
C PHE A 168 24.61 11.96 20.01
N SER A 169 24.38 11.30 18.85
CA SER A 169 25.15 10.12 18.46
C SER A 169 26.59 10.43 17.99
N SER A 170 26.86 11.66 17.55
CA SER A 170 28.21 12.09 17.16
C SER A 170 29.13 12.37 18.36
N ALA A 171 28.60 12.37 19.59
CA ALA A 171 29.36 12.66 20.81
C ALA A 171 29.96 11.42 21.48
N SER A 172 29.53 10.20 21.13
CA SER A 172 29.99 8.96 21.77
C SER A 172 31.15 8.26 21.07
N ASN A 173 31.58 8.73 19.89
CA ASN A 173 32.60 8.05 19.08
C ASN A 173 34.05 8.59 19.24
N SER A 174 34.32 9.48 20.21
CA SER A 174 35.68 9.97 20.49
C SER A 174 36.34 9.39 21.74
N VAL A 175 35.68 8.48 22.47
CA VAL A 175 36.18 8.00 23.78
C VAL A 175 37.02 6.71 23.69
N ASN A 176 36.99 5.96 22.57
CA ASN A 176 37.78 4.73 22.42
C ASN A 176 38.91 4.87 21.40
N LYS A 177 39.88 5.75 21.68
CA LYS A 177 41.18 5.72 21.01
C LYS A 177 42.29 6.02 22.03
N THR A 178 42.70 4.99 22.75
CA THR A 178 43.97 4.89 23.50
C THR A 178 44.37 3.43 23.51
#